data_AF-A0A2J6N289-F1
#
_entry.id   AF-A0A2J6N289-F1
#
_cell.length_a   1.000
_cell.length_b   1.000
_cell.length_c   1.000
_cell.angle_alpha   90.00
_cell.angle_beta   90.00
_cell.angle_gamma   90.00
#
_symmetry.space_group_name_H-M   'P 1'
#
loop_
_entity.id
_entity.type
_entity.pdbx_description
1 polymer ?
#
loop_
_entity_poly.entity_id
_entity_poly.type
_entity_poly.pdbx_seq_one_letter_code
_entity_poly.pdbx_strand_id
1 'polypeptide(L)' 'VKVVVVPGPRGLGLVASEVAKVILGLAGIKDCWTRSYGSTRTVPSFAYAVFDALKKTYSLITPTDWVR' A
#
# COMPACT_ATOMS: atom_id res chain seq x y z
N VAL A 1 -1.09 -8.70 -10.90
CA VAL A 1 -1.73 -7.47 -10.39
C VAL A 1 -0.66 -6.65 -9.71
N LYS A 2 -0.54 -5.35 -10.01
CA LYS A 2 0.44 -4.47 -9.38
C LYS A 2 -0.30 -3.39 -8.60
N VAL A 3 0.07 -3.19 -7.34
CA VAL A 3 -0.47 -2.13 -6.50
C VAL A 3 0.66 -1.18 -6.15
N VAL A 4 0.41 0.11 -6.32
CA VAL A 4 1.31 1.20 -5.94
C VAL A 4 0.63 1.99 -4.83
N VAL A 5 1.29 2.05 -3.68
CA VAL A 5 0.87 2.88 -2.55
C VAL A 5 1.60 4.21 -2.66
N VAL A 6 0.84 5.30 -2.65
CA VAL A 6 1.36 6.67 -2.74
C VAL A 6 1.01 7.38 -1.43
N PRO A 7 1.97 8.07 -0.80
CA PRO A 7 1.69 8.82 0.44
C PRO A 7 0.66 9.91 0.17
N GLY A 8 -0.33 10.02 1.06
CA GLY A 8 -1.35 11.04 1.02
C GLY A 8 -1.04 12.21 1.97
N PRO A 9 -1.64 13.40 1.75
CA PRO A 9 -1.64 14.46 2.76
C PRO A 9 -2.39 14.00 4.02
N ARG A 10 -2.07 14.61 5.17
CA ARG A 10 -2.73 14.29 6.45
C ARG A 10 -4.22 14.60 6.40
N GLY A 11 -5.06 13.67 6.86
CA GLY A 11 -6.52 13.83 6.88
C GLY A 11 -7.21 13.47 5.55
N LEU A 12 -6.50 12.90 4.59
CA LEU A 12 -7.06 12.35 3.36
C LEU A 12 -7.95 11.13 3.63
N GLY A 13 -7.57 10.30 4.61
CA GLY A 13 -8.10 8.96 4.79
C GLY A 13 -7.54 7.95 3.77
N LEU A 14 -8.07 6.72 3.83
CA LEU A 14 -7.67 5.63 2.94
C LEU A 14 -8.45 5.69 1.63
N VAL A 15 -7.78 6.09 0.54
CA VAL A 15 -8.37 6.10 -0.81
C VAL A 15 -7.89 4.86 -1.57
N ALA A 16 -8.61 3.77 -1.34
CA ALA A 16 -8.33 2.46 -1.94
C ALA A 16 -9.60 1.63 -2.15
N SER A 17 -9.48 0.53 -2.90
CA SER A 17 -10.53 -0.50 -2.99
C SER A 17 -10.83 -1.10 -1.61
N GLU A 18 -12.02 -1.63 -1.41
CA GLU A 18 -12.49 -2.15 -0.11
C GLU A 18 -11.52 -3.16 0.53
N VAL A 19 -11.06 -4.15 -0.24
CA VAL A 19 -10.07 -5.15 0.21
C VAL A 19 -8.75 -4.49 0.65
N ALA A 20 -8.28 -3.49 -0.10
CA ALA A 20 -7.06 -2.77 0.23
C ALA A 20 -7.25 -1.89 1.48
N LYS A 21 -8.41 -1.25 1.65
CA LYS A 21 -8.73 -0.45 2.85
C LYS A 21 -8.65 -1.29 4.12
N VAL A 22 -9.18 -2.51 4.11
CA VAL A 22 -9.10 -3.42 5.26
C VAL A 22 -7.64 -3.73 5.59
N ILE A 23 -6.85 -4.15 4.61
CA ILE A 23 -5.43 -4.50 4.82
C ILE A 23 -4.61 -3.29 5.29
N LEU A 24 -4.80 -2.13 4.67
CA LEU A 24 -4.10 -0.89 5.03
C LEU A 24 -4.51 -0.37 6.42
N GLY A 25 -5.78 -0.54 6.79
CA GLY A 25 -6.29 -0.24 8.13
C GLY A 25 -5.68 -1.15 9.20
N LEU A 26 -5.56 -2.45 8.91
CA LEU A 26 -4.87 -3.40 9.79
C LEU A 26 -3.39 -3.07 9.95
N ALA A 27 -2.75 -2.54 8.90
CA ALA A 27 -1.37 -2.06 8.96
C ALA A 27 -1.20 -0.72 9.70
N GLY A 28 -2.29 -0.07 10.12
CA GLY A 28 -2.27 1.21 10.84
C GLY A 28 -2.03 2.45 9.95
N ILE A 29 -2.13 2.31 8.63
CA ILE A 29 -1.98 3.43 7.68
C ILE A 29 -3.25 4.27 7.73
N LYS A 30 -3.08 5.59 7.92
CA LYS A 30 -4.19 6.54 8.05
C LYS A 30 -4.54 7.22 6.72
N ASP A 31 -3.51 7.65 5.99
CA ASP A 31 -3.64 8.49 4.82
C ASP A 31 -2.80 7.93 3.66
N CYS A 32 -3.44 7.43 2.60
CA CYS A 32 -2.74 7.03 1.38
C CYS A 32 -3.66 6.98 0.16
N TRP A 33 -3.06 7.20 -1.01
CA TRP A 33 -3.65 6.85 -2.29
C TRP A 33 -3.14 5.49 -2.75
N THR A 34 -3.99 4.73 -3.42
CA THR A 34 -3.58 3.49 -4.08
C THR A 34 -3.88 3.55 -5.58
N ARG A 35 -2.95 3.04 -6.39
CA ARG A 35 -3.15 2.81 -7.82
C ARG A 35 -2.94 1.35 -8.11
N SER A 36 -3.90 0.71 -8.77
CA SER A 36 -3.85 -0.70 -9.13
C SER A 36 -3.78 -0.86 -10.65
N TYR A 37 -2.99 -1.82 -11.11
CA TYR A 37 -2.80 -2.14 -12.52
C TYR A 37 -3.01 -3.64 -12.75
N GLY A 38 -3.66 -3.98 -13.87
CA GLY A 38 -4.04 -5.34 -14.25
C GLY A 38 -5.42 -5.77 -13.72
N SER A 39 -5.71 -7.08 -13.77
CA SER A 39 -7.01 -7.60 -13.35
C SER A 39 -7.16 -7.58 -11.83
N THR A 40 -7.93 -6.63 -11.29
CA THR A 40 -8.23 -6.49 -9.85
C THR A 40 -9.46 -7.27 -9.40
N ARG A 41 -10.10 -8.01 -10.31
CA ARG A 41 -11.34 -8.77 -10.03
C ARG A 41 -11.07 -10.02 -9.18
N THR A 42 -9.84 -10.53 -9.18
CA THR A 42 -9.43 -11.65 -8.33
C THR A 42 -8.97 -11.15 -6.96
N VAL A 43 -9.88 -11.24 -5.99
CA VAL A 43 -9.67 -10.81 -4.59
C VAL A 43 -8.36 -11.34 -3.96
N PRO A 44 -8.04 -12.66 -4.00
CA PRO A 44 -6.83 -13.16 -3.35
C PRO A 44 -5.55 -12.59 -3.97
N SER A 45 -5.47 -12.54 -5.31
CA SER A 45 -4.31 -11.96 -6.00
C SER A 45 -4.12 -10.47 -5.70
N PHE A 46 -5.22 -9.73 -5.55
CA PHE A 46 -5.18 -8.32 -5.18
C PHE A 46 -4.72 -8.12 -3.74
N ALA A 47 -5.26 -8.90 -2.79
CA ALA A 47 -4.84 -8.88 -1.38
C ALA A 47 -3.33 -9.17 -1.23
N TYR A 48 -2.83 -10.21 -1.91
CA TYR A 48 -1.40 -10.52 -1.93
C TYR A 48 -0.56 -9.38 -2.52
N ALA A 49 -1.04 -8.71 -3.58
CA ALA A 49 -0.31 -7.59 -4.17
C ALA A 49 -0.23 -6.37 -3.23
N VAL A 50 -1.28 -6.11 -2.43
CA VAL A 50 -1.26 -5.05 -1.40
C VAL A 50 -0.27 -5.41 -0.30
N PHE A 51 -0.28 -6.66 0.17
CA PHE A 51 0.66 -7.14 1.18
C PHE A 51 2.12 -7.09 0.72
N ASP A 52 2.39 -7.50 -0.52
CA ASP A 52 3.72 -7.41 -1.14
C ASP A 52 4.20 -5.95 -1.25
N ALA A 53 3.30 -5.01 -1.60
CA ALA A 53 3.62 -3.59 -1.64
C ALA A 53 4.02 -3.04 -0.26
N LEU A 54 3.34 -3.48 0.82
CA LEU A 54 3.71 -3.14 2.19
C LEU A 54 5.05 -3.75 2.60
N LYS A 55 5.32 -5.00 2.23
CA LYS A 55 6.61 -5.63 2.54
C LYS A 55 7.78 -4.88 1.90
N LYS A 56 7.58 -4.34 0.69
CA LYS A 56 8.59 -3.57 -0.05
C LYS A 56 8.94 -2.23 0.59
N THR A 57 8.11 -1.66 1.47
CA THR A 57 8.47 -0.39 2.13
C THR A 57 9.72 -0.54 3.00
N TYR A 58 9.91 -1.69 3.65
CA TYR A 58 11.12 -1.98 4.44
C TYR A 58 12.36 -2.30 3.59
N SER A 59 12.18 -2.67 2.31
CA SER A 59 13.33 -2.85 1.40
C SER A 59 13.88 -1.54 0.85
N LEU A 60 13.15 -0.43 1.02
CA LEU A 60 13.60 0.90 0.59
C LEU A 60 14.52 1.48 1.65
N ILE A 61 15.77 1.70 1.29
CA ILE A 61 16.75 2.35 2.16
C ILE A 61 16.57 3.86 2.00
N THR A 62 16.10 4.54 3.04
CA THR A 62 15.96 5.99 3.00
C THR A 62 17.31 6.66 3.27
N PRO A 63 17.55 7.91 2.81
CA PRO A 63 18.82 8.60 3.07
C PRO A 63 19.19 8.70 4.55
N THR A 64 18.22 8.67 5.46
CA THR A 64 18.44 8.62 6.90
C THR A 64 19.00 7.28 7.39
N ASP A 65 18.79 6.20 6.64
CA ASP A 65 19.24 4.85 6.96
C ASP A 65 20.63 4.51 6.37
N TRP A 66 21.22 5.37 5.51
CA TRP A 66 22.51 5.11 4.83
C TRP A 66 23.72 5.14 5.75
N VAL A 67 23.62 5.85 6.87
CA VAL A 67 24.75 6.19 7.74
C VAL A 67 24.94 5.18 8.88
N ARG A 68 24.03 4.20 8.99
CA ARG A 68 24.10 3.14 10.01
C ARG A 68 24.82 1.90 9.53
#